data_AF-A0A340X187-F1
#
_entry.id   AF-A0A340X187-F1
#
_cell.length_a   1.000
_cell.length_b   1.000
_cell.length_c   1.000
_cell.angle_alpha   90.00
_cell.angle_beta   90.00
_cell.angle_gamma   90.00
#
_symmetry.space_group_name_H-M   'P 1'
#
loop_
_entity.id
_entity.type
_entity.pdbx_description
1 polymer ?
#
loop_
_entity_poly.entity_id
_entity_poly.type
_entity_poly.pdbx_seq_one_letter_code
_entity_poly.pdbx_strand_id
1 'polypeptide(L)'
;MAAPAPAAAGEDARRRQPEAALYPQTPEGTKVEAESGELDRLRAELAGALAEMETMKAVAEVSESTKAEAVAAVQRQCQEEVASLQAILKDSISSYEAQITSLKQEWQQQQQDCEEKERELERLKQLLSRAHPLDSLEKQMEKAHEDSEKLREIVLPMEQEIEELKAKLLRAEELIQEIQRRPRHPPSLHGSAELLLSRDPSPPLEPLEDLSGDGGAAAEAFAHNCDDSASISSFSLGGGASGSASLPRSRHGLSPEQEETASLVSTGTLVPEGIYLPPPGYQLVPDNQWEQLQVEMQVLLAQVQNSEQLLRTLQGTVSQAQERVQLQMAELATSHKCLSHEVKRLTEENQGLRAEQPPSSSPRGLEQDEGQEELLPGSLLELRQLVRRTQQDARAHQQAQEHEAERLRIEIVTLREALEEETAARASLEGQLRVQREETASLCSLRMEMERVQQEQSKAQLTDLLSEQRAKMLRLQAELETSEQVQRDFVRLSQALQVRLERIRQAESLEQVRSIMDEAPLRDVGDIKDT
;
A
#
# COMPACT_ATOMS: atom_id res chain seq x y z
N MET A 1 4.26 -63.39 -37.32
CA MET A 1 4.60 -64.28 -38.45
C MET A 1 6.08 -64.61 -38.29
N ALA A 2 6.42 -65.82 -37.85
CA ALA A 2 6.56 -67.04 -38.66
C ALA A 2 7.88 -67.04 -39.45
N ALA A 3 8.77 -67.98 -39.13
CA ALA A 3 10.06 -68.22 -39.78
C ALA A 3 9.88 -68.85 -41.19
N PRO A 4 10.96 -69.06 -41.97
CA PRO A 4 11.78 -70.27 -41.75
C PRO A 4 13.29 -70.14 -42.09
N ALA A 5 14.08 -71.13 -41.65
CA ALA A 5 15.38 -71.49 -42.24
C ALA A 5 15.18 -72.44 -43.45
N PRO A 6 16.16 -72.62 -44.36
CA PRO A 6 17.07 -73.79 -44.33
C PRO A 6 18.45 -73.49 -44.98
N ALA A 7 19.37 -74.40 -45.30
CA ALA A 7 19.97 -75.60 -44.70
C ALA A 7 21.07 -76.09 -45.69
N ALA A 8 22.17 -76.61 -45.14
CA ALA A 8 23.15 -77.58 -45.65
C ALA A 8 23.21 -78.05 -47.14
N ALA A 9 24.43 -77.96 -47.71
CA ALA A 9 25.14 -78.97 -48.53
C ALA A 9 26.62 -78.51 -48.67
N GLY A 10 27.67 -79.32 -48.82
CA GLY A 10 27.79 -80.77 -48.98
C GLY A 10 28.69 -81.11 -50.18
N GLU A 11 29.69 -81.99 -50.01
CA GLU A 11 30.45 -82.69 -51.08
C GLU A 11 31.39 -81.81 -51.97
N ASP A 12 32.50 -82.30 -52.57
CA ASP A 12 33.32 -83.52 -52.32
C ASP A 12 34.79 -83.28 -52.75
N ALA A 13 35.64 -84.28 -52.57
CA ALA A 13 37.09 -84.22 -52.68
C ALA A 13 37.67 -84.44 -54.11
N ARG A 14 39.01 -84.39 -54.15
CA ARG A 14 39.97 -85.10 -55.05
C ARG A 14 40.73 -84.27 -56.08
N ARG A 15 41.99 -84.03 -55.72
CA ARG A 15 43.21 -84.27 -56.53
C ARG A 15 43.03 -84.31 -58.06
N ARG A 16 43.59 -83.31 -58.73
CA ARG A 16 44.46 -83.52 -59.90
C ARG A 16 45.66 -82.59 -59.82
N GLN A 17 46.86 -83.16 -59.67
CA GLN A 17 48.03 -82.60 -60.36
C GLN A 17 47.96 -83.11 -61.80
N PRO A 18 48.50 -82.34 -62.75
CA PRO A 18 49.65 -82.88 -63.47
C PRO A 18 50.82 -81.90 -63.59
N GLU A 19 52.00 -82.49 -63.47
CA GLU A 19 53.22 -82.27 -64.25
C GLU A 19 53.65 -80.85 -64.65
N ALA A 20 54.88 -80.52 -64.24
CA ALA A 20 55.62 -79.37 -64.71
C ALA A 20 55.97 -79.49 -66.22
N ALA A 21 55.67 -78.44 -66.98
CA ALA A 21 56.32 -78.15 -68.25
C ALA A 21 57.26 -76.95 -68.06
N LEU A 22 58.57 -77.23 -68.02
CA LEU A 22 59.61 -76.21 -67.96
C LEU A 22 59.64 -75.38 -69.25
N TYR A 23 59.26 -74.11 -69.17
CA TYR A 23 59.79 -73.05 -70.04
C TYR A 23 60.27 -71.87 -69.17
N PRO A 24 61.27 -71.08 -69.63
CA PRO A 24 62.17 -70.37 -68.74
C PRO A 24 61.71 -68.95 -68.38
N GLN A 25 62.17 -68.50 -67.21
CA GLN A 25 62.45 -67.10 -66.84
C GLN A 25 61.43 -66.03 -67.28
N THR A 26 60.81 -65.37 -66.30
CA THR A 26 61.34 -64.06 -65.86
C THR A 26 61.22 -63.92 -64.33
N PRO A 27 62.09 -63.11 -63.68
CA PRO A 27 61.88 -62.67 -62.30
C PRO A 27 60.70 -61.66 -62.17
N GLU A 28 59.92 -61.44 -63.22
CA GLU A 28 58.78 -60.52 -63.22
C GLU A 28 57.55 -61.15 -62.57
N GLY A 29 57.32 -62.47 -62.67
CA GLY A 29 56.15 -63.11 -62.06
C GLY A 29 56.05 -62.88 -60.55
N THR A 30 57.14 -63.09 -59.82
CA THR A 30 57.22 -62.82 -58.37
C THR A 30 57.18 -61.33 -58.04
N LYS A 31 57.59 -60.47 -58.98
CA LYS A 31 57.55 -59.01 -58.81
C LYS A 31 56.15 -58.45 -59.05
N VAL A 32 55.44 -58.97 -60.03
CA VAL A 32 54.03 -58.67 -60.34
C VAL A 32 53.11 -59.19 -59.23
N GLU A 33 53.38 -60.36 -58.63
CA GLU A 33 52.61 -60.82 -57.46
C GLU A 33 52.88 -59.95 -56.21
N ALA A 34 54.11 -59.47 -56.01
CA ALA A 34 54.43 -58.54 -54.93
C ALA A 34 53.76 -57.16 -55.15
N GLU A 35 53.86 -56.60 -56.36
CA GLU A 35 53.20 -55.36 -56.77
C GLU A 35 51.67 -55.48 -56.71
N SER A 36 51.09 -56.65 -57.03
CA SER A 36 49.66 -56.93 -56.85
C SER A 36 49.27 -56.96 -55.37
N GLY A 37 50.06 -57.62 -54.52
CA GLY A 37 49.80 -57.65 -53.07
C GLY A 37 49.94 -56.29 -52.40
N GLU A 38 50.82 -55.42 -52.92
CA GLU A 38 50.92 -54.01 -52.51
C GLU A 38 49.73 -53.18 -52.99
N LEU A 39 49.26 -53.38 -54.23
CA LEU A 39 48.03 -52.76 -54.73
C LEU A 39 46.79 -53.18 -53.93
N ASP A 40 46.68 -54.44 -53.52
CA ASP A 40 45.57 -54.92 -52.71
C ASP A 40 45.61 -54.37 -51.27
N ARG A 41 46.80 -54.19 -50.69
CA ARG A 41 46.97 -53.46 -49.41
C ARG A 41 46.54 -52.01 -49.54
N LEU A 42 47.03 -51.29 -50.55
CA LEU A 42 46.66 -49.88 -50.78
C LEU A 42 45.15 -49.72 -51.06
N ARG A 43 44.52 -50.68 -51.72
CA ARG A 43 43.04 -50.73 -51.88
C ARG A 43 42.33 -50.92 -50.55
N ALA A 44 42.83 -51.80 -49.67
CA ALA A 44 42.26 -52.03 -48.35
C ALA A 44 42.45 -50.81 -47.42
N GLU A 45 43.62 -50.17 -47.44
CA GLU A 45 43.90 -48.93 -46.70
C GLU A 45 43.01 -47.77 -47.18
N LEU A 46 42.84 -47.61 -48.50
CA LEU A 46 41.93 -46.59 -49.06
C LEU A 46 40.46 -46.88 -48.71
N ALA A 47 40.03 -48.14 -48.70
CA ALA A 47 38.69 -48.52 -48.25
C ALA A 47 38.49 -48.25 -46.75
N GLY A 48 39.51 -48.49 -45.92
CA GLY A 48 39.51 -48.15 -44.49
C GLY A 48 39.40 -46.64 -44.26
N ALA A 49 40.24 -45.85 -44.92
CA ALA A 49 40.22 -44.39 -44.83
C ALA A 49 38.88 -43.76 -45.30
N LEU A 50 38.23 -44.35 -46.31
CA LEU A 50 36.89 -43.93 -46.73
C LEU A 50 35.82 -44.23 -45.66
N ALA A 51 35.87 -45.41 -45.03
CA ALA A 51 34.95 -45.74 -43.93
C ALA A 51 35.19 -44.85 -42.68
N GLU A 52 36.45 -44.53 -42.37
CA GLU A 52 36.80 -43.57 -41.32
C GLU A 52 36.27 -42.16 -41.65
N MET A 53 36.38 -41.70 -42.90
CA MET A 53 35.78 -40.44 -43.35
C MET A 53 34.24 -40.44 -43.23
N GLU A 54 33.57 -41.54 -43.59
CA GLU A 54 32.11 -41.67 -43.45
C GLU A 54 31.67 -41.65 -41.99
N THR A 55 32.39 -42.34 -41.09
CA THR A 55 32.10 -42.31 -39.65
C THR A 55 32.38 -40.93 -39.04
N MET A 56 33.48 -40.26 -39.39
CA MET A 56 33.75 -38.89 -38.98
C MET A 56 32.68 -37.91 -39.47
N LYS A 57 32.18 -38.08 -40.70
CA LYS A 57 31.08 -37.28 -41.25
C LYS A 57 29.79 -37.47 -40.45
N ALA A 58 29.43 -38.73 -40.12
CA ALA A 58 28.25 -39.02 -39.30
C ALA A 58 28.38 -38.44 -37.87
N VAL A 59 29.56 -38.52 -37.25
CA VAL A 59 29.84 -37.91 -35.94
C VAL A 59 29.76 -36.37 -36.02
N ALA A 60 30.27 -35.77 -37.10
CA ALA A 60 30.17 -34.32 -37.31
C ALA A 60 28.72 -33.86 -37.43
N GLU A 61 27.91 -34.55 -38.25
CA GLU A 61 26.47 -34.28 -38.46
C GLU A 61 25.66 -34.44 -37.15
N VAL A 62 25.92 -35.49 -36.38
CA VAL A 62 25.33 -35.65 -35.04
C VAL A 62 25.76 -34.51 -34.11
N SER A 63 27.05 -34.12 -34.12
CA SER A 63 27.54 -33.02 -33.27
C SER A 63 26.95 -31.66 -33.65
N GLU A 64 26.67 -31.43 -34.94
CA GLU A 64 26.02 -30.23 -35.44
C GLU A 64 24.54 -30.21 -35.04
N SER A 65 23.84 -31.33 -35.20
CA SER A 65 22.46 -31.51 -34.76
C SER A 65 22.30 -31.29 -33.25
N THR A 66 23.15 -31.90 -32.41
CA THR A 66 23.12 -31.70 -30.95
C THR A 66 23.42 -30.24 -30.55
N LYS A 67 24.34 -29.56 -31.24
CA LYS A 67 24.58 -28.12 -31.01
C LYS A 67 23.37 -27.28 -31.41
N ALA A 68 22.74 -27.56 -32.54
CA ALA A 68 21.54 -26.88 -33.00
C ALA A 68 20.36 -27.09 -32.04
N GLU A 69 20.18 -28.31 -31.52
CA GLU A 69 19.16 -28.63 -30.52
C GLU A 69 19.41 -27.91 -29.19
N ALA A 70 20.67 -27.88 -28.71
CA ALA A 70 21.04 -27.15 -27.50
C ALA A 70 20.80 -25.64 -27.63
N VAL A 71 21.17 -25.04 -28.77
CA VAL A 71 20.89 -23.62 -29.08
C VAL A 71 19.38 -23.38 -29.14
N ALA A 72 18.61 -24.25 -29.78
CA ALA A 72 17.16 -24.14 -29.85
C ALA A 72 16.48 -24.32 -28.48
N ALA A 73 17.07 -25.12 -27.57
CA ALA A 73 16.60 -25.27 -26.18
C ALA A 73 16.82 -23.99 -25.37
N VAL A 74 18.03 -23.40 -25.42
CA VAL A 74 18.33 -22.13 -24.76
C VAL A 74 17.46 -21.00 -25.32
N GLN A 75 17.27 -20.94 -26.64
CA GLN A 75 16.38 -19.94 -27.26
C GLN A 75 14.93 -20.07 -26.79
N ARG A 76 14.41 -21.29 -26.62
CA ARG A 76 13.07 -21.53 -26.06
C ARG A 76 12.99 -21.08 -24.60
N GLN A 77 13.96 -21.46 -23.77
CA GLN A 77 14.00 -21.03 -22.37
C GLN A 77 14.01 -19.49 -22.25
N CYS A 78 14.88 -18.79 -23.00
CA CYS A 78 14.89 -17.32 -22.98
C CYS A 78 13.57 -16.69 -23.47
N GLN A 79 12.88 -17.30 -24.43
CA GLN A 79 11.55 -16.85 -24.86
C GLN A 79 10.48 -17.07 -23.78
N GLU A 80 10.52 -18.21 -23.07
CA GLU A 80 9.63 -18.54 -21.97
C GLU A 80 9.86 -17.64 -20.75
N GLU A 81 11.12 -17.35 -20.40
CA GLU A 81 11.49 -16.40 -19.35
C GLU A 81 11.01 -14.97 -19.68
N VAL A 82 11.23 -14.50 -20.92
CA VAL A 82 10.73 -13.20 -21.36
C VAL A 82 9.20 -13.14 -21.33
N ALA A 83 8.50 -14.18 -21.77
CA ALA A 83 7.04 -14.24 -21.71
C ALA A 83 6.51 -14.26 -20.27
N SER A 84 7.18 -14.98 -19.37
CA SER A 84 6.87 -15.04 -17.93
C SER A 84 7.06 -13.68 -17.25
N LEU A 85 8.20 -13.03 -17.48
CA LEU A 85 8.48 -11.69 -16.97
C LEU A 85 7.49 -10.64 -17.51
N GLN A 86 7.11 -10.74 -18.79
CA GLN A 86 6.07 -9.89 -19.38
C GLN A 86 4.69 -10.12 -18.75
N ALA A 87 4.33 -11.37 -18.44
CA ALA A 87 3.07 -11.69 -17.75
C ALA A 87 3.06 -11.11 -16.33
N ILE A 88 4.09 -11.37 -15.53
CA ILE A 88 4.21 -10.84 -14.15
C ILE A 88 4.19 -9.30 -14.15
N LEU A 89 4.92 -8.67 -15.07
CA LEU A 89 4.92 -7.21 -15.18
C LEU A 89 3.52 -6.68 -15.55
N LYS A 90 2.84 -7.31 -16.52
CA LYS A 90 1.48 -6.94 -16.91
C LYS A 90 0.48 -7.10 -15.77
N ASP A 91 0.57 -8.17 -15.00
CA ASP A 91 -0.32 -8.42 -13.85
C ASP A 91 -0.06 -7.41 -12.72
N SER A 92 1.21 -7.07 -12.46
CA SER A 92 1.55 -6.02 -11.49
C SER A 92 1.04 -4.64 -11.92
N ILE A 93 1.20 -4.25 -13.20
CA ILE A 93 0.65 -3.00 -13.75
C ILE A 93 -0.88 -3.01 -13.62
N SER A 94 -1.55 -4.09 -14.02
CA SER A 94 -3.02 -4.22 -13.92
C SER A 94 -3.51 -4.12 -12.48
N SER A 95 -2.76 -4.67 -11.51
CA SER A 95 -3.04 -4.54 -10.08
C SER A 95 -2.89 -3.10 -9.59
N TYR A 96 -1.83 -2.40 -9.98
CA TYR A 96 -1.65 -0.99 -9.63
C TYR A 96 -2.69 -0.08 -10.30
N GLU A 97 -3.08 -0.35 -11.55
CA GLU A 97 -4.18 0.37 -12.23
C GLU A 97 -5.51 0.16 -11.51
N ALA A 98 -5.81 -1.06 -11.05
CA ALA A 98 -7.00 -1.35 -10.25
C ALA A 98 -6.97 -0.65 -8.88
N GLN A 99 -5.82 -0.61 -8.19
CA GLN A 99 -5.67 0.14 -6.94
C GLN A 99 -5.83 1.65 -7.15
N ILE A 100 -5.25 2.21 -8.22
CA ILE A 100 -5.39 3.62 -8.57
C ILE A 100 -6.84 3.99 -8.93
N THR A 101 -7.59 3.11 -9.61
CA THR A 101 -9.01 3.35 -9.89
C THR A 101 -9.86 3.24 -8.63
N SER A 102 -9.60 2.26 -7.75
CA SER A 102 -10.25 2.13 -6.45
C SER A 102 -10.03 3.37 -5.56
N LEU A 103 -8.78 3.83 -5.41
CA LEU A 103 -8.46 5.03 -4.62
C LEU A 103 -9.07 6.30 -5.22
N LYS A 104 -9.15 6.42 -6.55
CA LYS A 104 -9.85 7.53 -7.21
C LYS A 104 -11.35 7.51 -6.96
N GLN A 105 -11.98 6.33 -6.93
CA GLN A 105 -13.39 6.17 -6.60
C GLN A 105 -13.66 6.50 -5.13
N GLU A 106 -12.82 6.02 -4.20
CA GLU A 106 -12.92 6.34 -2.78
C GLU A 106 -12.75 7.83 -2.52
N TRP A 107 -11.76 8.48 -3.15
CA TRP A 107 -11.59 9.93 -3.05
C TRP A 107 -12.79 10.71 -3.62
N GLN A 108 -13.37 10.25 -4.73
CA GLN A 108 -14.61 10.85 -5.27
C GLN A 108 -15.81 10.65 -4.35
N GLN A 109 -15.92 9.50 -3.67
CA GLN A 109 -16.95 9.24 -2.68
C GLN A 109 -16.78 10.16 -1.46
N GLN A 110 -15.58 10.24 -0.89
CA GLN A 110 -15.29 11.14 0.22
C GLN A 110 -15.57 12.61 -0.14
N GLN A 111 -15.27 13.04 -1.36
CA GLN A 111 -15.61 14.37 -1.85
C GLN A 111 -17.15 14.59 -1.90
N GLN A 112 -17.91 13.61 -2.39
CA GLN A 112 -19.39 13.68 -2.41
C GLN A 112 -19.97 13.70 -0.99
N ASP A 113 -19.47 12.84 -0.10
CA ASP A 113 -19.88 12.78 1.31
C ASP A 113 -19.61 14.12 2.01
N CYS A 114 -18.44 14.72 1.80
CA CYS A 114 -18.12 16.07 2.30
C CYS A 114 -19.11 17.12 1.80
N GLU A 115 -19.41 17.15 0.51
CA GLU A 115 -20.40 18.09 -0.06
C GLU A 115 -21.82 17.83 0.47
N GLU A 116 -22.21 16.58 0.73
CA GLU A 116 -23.48 16.27 1.38
C GLU A 116 -23.53 16.76 2.83
N LYS A 117 -22.45 16.59 3.59
CA LYS A 117 -22.33 17.13 4.95
C LYS A 117 -22.32 18.66 4.96
N GLU A 118 -21.72 19.33 3.97
CA GLU A 118 -21.82 20.78 3.81
C GLU A 118 -23.28 21.21 3.54
N ARG A 119 -23.99 20.53 2.63
CA ARG A 119 -25.42 20.79 2.37
C ARG A 119 -26.29 20.54 3.60
N GLU A 120 -25.99 19.53 4.42
CA GLU A 120 -26.65 19.31 5.71
C GLU A 120 -26.36 20.41 6.73
N LEU A 121 -25.09 20.82 6.86
CA LEU A 121 -24.69 21.93 7.73
C LEU A 121 -25.36 23.24 7.31
N GLU A 122 -25.52 23.50 6.02
CA GLU A 122 -26.26 24.68 5.54
C GLU A 122 -27.76 24.60 5.83
N ARG A 123 -28.39 23.44 5.67
CA ARG A 123 -29.80 23.22 6.11
C ARG A 123 -29.96 23.44 7.61
N LEU A 124 -29.04 22.92 8.43
CA LEU A 124 -29.06 23.11 9.88
C LEU A 124 -28.82 24.58 10.27
N LYS A 125 -27.88 25.27 9.63
CA LYS A 125 -27.67 26.72 9.79
C LYS A 125 -28.92 27.52 9.41
N GLN A 126 -29.61 27.16 8.32
CA GLN A 126 -30.88 27.79 7.94
C GLN A 126 -31.97 27.57 9.00
N LEU A 127 -32.10 26.35 9.53
CA LEU A 127 -33.04 26.06 10.64
C LEU A 127 -32.68 26.83 11.92
N LEU A 128 -31.40 26.90 12.28
CA LEU A 128 -30.93 27.68 13.44
C LEU A 128 -31.19 29.18 13.23
N SER A 129 -30.94 29.71 12.04
CA SER A 129 -31.27 31.11 11.69
C SER A 129 -32.77 31.40 11.72
N ARG A 130 -33.61 30.37 11.57
CA ARG A 130 -35.07 30.46 11.72
C ARG A 130 -35.53 30.32 13.19
N ALA A 131 -34.63 29.99 14.12
CA ALA A 131 -34.91 29.82 15.55
C ALA A 131 -35.06 31.15 16.35
N HIS A 132 -35.34 32.27 15.66
CA HIS A 132 -35.79 33.54 16.22
C HIS A 132 -36.91 33.49 17.29
N PRO A 133 -37.77 32.44 17.40
CA PRO A 133 -38.69 32.33 18.53
C PRO A 133 -38.02 32.25 19.90
N LEU A 134 -36.77 31.77 19.98
CA LEU A 134 -36.04 31.71 21.26
C LEU A 134 -35.63 33.11 21.73
N ASP A 135 -35.08 33.97 20.87
CA ASP A 135 -34.83 35.39 21.16
C ASP A 135 -36.10 36.15 21.59
N SER A 136 -37.27 35.73 21.08
CA SER A 136 -38.56 36.30 21.49
C SER A 136 -39.01 35.80 22.87
N LEU A 137 -38.69 34.56 23.24
CA LEU A 137 -38.98 34.00 24.55
C LEU A 137 -38.02 34.56 25.61
N GLU A 138 -36.73 34.70 25.27
CA GLU A 138 -35.71 35.33 26.12
C GLU A 138 -36.13 36.74 26.54
N LYS A 139 -36.56 37.58 25.58
CA LYS A 139 -37.10 38.92 25.88
C LYS A 139 -38.39 38.91 26.70
N GLN A 140 -39.22 37.86 26.59
CA GLN A 140 -40.40 37.70 27.44
C GLN A 140 -40.02 37.29 28.86
N MET A 141 -39.01 36.43 29.03
CA MET A 141 -38.47 36.04 30.33
C MET A 141 -37.75 37.19 31.02
N GLU A 142 -36.94 37.96 30.29
CA GLU A 142 -36.26 39.17 30.78
C GLU A 142 -37.28 40.19 31.30
N LYS A 143 -38.33 40.48 30.52
CA LYS A 143 -39.42 41.37 30.98
C LYS A 143 -40.17 40.82 32.20
N ALA A 144 -40.47 39.53 32.24
CA ALA A 144 -41.12 38.91 33.41
C ALA A 144 -40.23 38.98 34.66
N HIS A 145 -38.90 38.88 34.49
CA HIS A 145 -37.94 39.04 35.57
C HIS A 145 -37.88 40.50 36.06
N GLU A 146 -37.82 41.48 35.17
CA GLU A 146 -37.90 42.90 35.54
C GLU A 146 -39.18 43.23 36.31
N ASP A 147 -40.33 42.73 35.86
CA ASP A 147 -41.61 43.00 36.51
C ASP A 147 -41.70 42.29 37.88
N SER A 148 -41.04 41.14 38.06
CA SER A 148 -40.84 40.49 39.36
C SER A 148 -39.95 41.29 40.31
N GLU A 149 -38.84 41.84 39.83
CA GLU A 149 -37.95 42.70 40.63
C GLU A 149 -38.67 44.01 41.04
N LYS A 150 -39.41 44.66 40.14
CA LYS A 150 -40.25 45.84 40.46
C LYS A 150 -41.31 45.52 41.53
N LEU A 151 -41.95 44.35 41.45
CA LEU A 151 -42.88 43.89 42.49
C LEU A 151 -42.16 43.66 43.82
N ARG A 152 -40.96 43.08 43.80
CA ARG A 152 -40.14 42.83 44.99
C ARG A 152 -39.68 44.11 45.68
N GLU A 153 -39.34 45.16 44.92
CA GLU A 153 -39.04 46.50 45.45
C GLU A 153 -40.23 47.12 46.22
N ILE A 154 -41.47 46.78 45.84
CA ILE A 154 -42.69 47.27 46.51
C ILE A 154 -43.09 46.37 47.69
N VAL A 155 -42.98 45.05 47.53
CA VAL A 155 -43.38 44.06 48.54
C VAL A 155 -42.46 44.08 49.75
N LEU A 156 -41.13 44.17 49.56
CA LEU A 156 -40.16 44.15 50.66
C LEU A 156 -40.40 45.24 51.74
N PRO A 157 -40.62 46.53 51.41
CA PRO A 157 -40.95 47.54 52.44
C PRO A 157 -42.34 47.32 53.06
N MET A 158 -43.32 46.78 52.32
CA MET A 158 -44.61 46.40 52.90
C MET A 158 -44.47 45.25 53.90
N GLU A 159 -43.64 44.24 53.62
CA GLU A 159 -43.33 43.15 54.55
C GLU A 159 -42.67 43.67 55.83
N GLN A 160 -41.71 44.59 55.70
CA GLN A 160 -41.06 45.27 56.84
C GLN A 160 -42.07 46.08 57.68
N GLU A 161 -42.98 46.82 57.06
CA GLU A 161 -44.02 47.57 57.77
C GLU A 161 -45.01 46.62 58.48
N ILE A 162 -45.41 45.52 57.83
CA ILE A 162 -46.24 44.46 58.44
C ILE A 162 -45.54 43.84 59.66
N GLU A 163 -44.24 43.59 59.59
CA GLU A 163 -43.45 43.05 60.70
C GLU A 163 -43.34 44.05 61.86
N GLU A 164 -43.11 45.33 61.57
CA GLU A 164 -43.18 46.40 62.57
C GLU A 164 -44.57 46.53 63.22
N LEU A 165 -45.65 46.44 62.42
CA LEU A 165 -47.03 46.51 62.92
C LEU A 165 -47.36 45.31 63.81
N LYS A 166 -46.96 44.10 63.42
CA LYS A 166 -47.04 42.89 64.26
C LYS A 166 -46.28 43.07 65.58
N ALA A 167 -45.06 43.60 65.53
CA ALA A 167 -44.26 43.85 66.74
C ALA A 167 -44.88 44.92 67.66
N LYS A 168 -45.49 45.98 67.10
CA LYS A 168 -46.24 47.00 67.86
C LYS A 168 -47.52 46.42 68.48
N LEU A 169 -48.22 45.54 67.75
CA LEU A 169 -49.43 44.86 68.21
C LEU A 169 -49.14 43.89 69.36
N LEU A 170 -48.10 43.06 69.25
CA LEU A 170 -47.65 42.18 70.34
C LEU A 170 -47.32 42.96 71.62
N ARG A 171 -46.60 44.08 71.52
CA ARG A 171 -46.33 44.95 72.69
C ARG A 171 -47.61 45.55 73.30
N ALA A 172 -48.60 45.87 72.48
CA ALA A 172 -49.90 46.35 72.97
C ALA A 172 -50.66 45.22 73.69
N GLU A 173 -50.62 43.99 73.17
CA GLU A 173 -51.19 42.80 73.83
C GLU A 173 -50.50 42.49 75.17
N GLU A 174 -49.18 42.59 75.24
CA GLU A 174 -48.42 42.46 76.50
C GLU A 174 -48.87 43.49 77.55
N LEU A 175 -49.01 44.76 77.16
CA LEU A 175 -49.51 45.83 78.03
C LEU A 175 -50.96 45.60 78.48
N ILE A 176 -51.83 45.09 77.59
CA ILE A 176 -53.22 44.73 77.91
C ILE A 176 -53.24 43.58 78.92
N GLN A 177 -52.43 42.54 78.71
CA GLN A 177 -52.30 41.43 79.67
C GLN A 177 -51.79 41.92 81.03
N GLU A 178 -50.85 42.85 81.07
CA GLU A 178 -50.33 43.42 82.31
C GLU A 178 -51.38 44.26 83.07
N ILE A 179 -52.21 45.01 82.35
CA ILE A 179 -53.37 45.70 82.92
C ILE A 179 -54.41 44.70 83.46
N GLN A 180 -54.64 43.58 82.74
CA GLN A 180 -55.54 42.50 83.19
C GLN A 180 -54.98 41.70 84.38
N ARG A 181 -53.66 41.66 84.58
CA ARG A 181 -53.02 41.03 85.76
C ARG A 181 -53.12 41.86 87.04
N ARG A 182 -53.58 43.12 86.99
CA ARG A 182 -53.86 43.90 88.22
C ARG A 182 -55.19 43.47 88.87
N PRO A 183 -55.21 43.17 90.18
CA PRO A 183 -56.42 42.62 90.83
C PRO A 183 -57.51 43.68 91.05
N ARG A 184 -58.68 43.49 90.40
CA ARG A 184 -59.98 44.02 90.81
C ARG A 184 -61.10 43.01 90.55
N HIS A 185 -61.96 42.82 91.55
CA HIS A 185 -63.17 41.98 91.55
C HIS A 185 -64.20 42.61 92.52
N PRO A 186 -65.51 42.26 92.48
CA PRO A 186 -66.43 42.00 91.35
C PRO A 186 -67.69 42.91 91.53
N PRO A 187 -68.98 42.49 91.64
CA PRO A 187 -69.80 41.51 90.87
C PRO A 187 -71.18 42.05 90.38
N SER A 188 -71.51 41.91 89.08
CA SER A 188 -72.92 41.78 88.62
C SER A 188 -72.97 41.23 87.18
N LEU A 189 -73.36 39.98 86.91
CA LEU A 189 -74.70 39.35 86.96
C LEU A 189 -75.58 39.55 85.69
N HIS A 190 -76.04 38.40 85.17
CA HIS A 190 -77.25 38.14 84.34
C HIS A 190 -77.25 38.30 82.80
N GLY A 191 -78.06 37.43 82.17
CA GLY A 191 -78.38 37.34 80.73
C GLY A 191 -77.71 36.12 80.06
N SER A 192 -78.32 34.93 79.90
CA SER A 192 -79.52 34.57 79.09
C SER A 192 -79.29 34.80 77.58
N ALA A 193 -79.80 34.00 76.63
CA ALA A 193 -80.40 32.64 76.61
C ALA A 193 -80.45 32.19 75.11
N GLU A 194 -81.18 31.12 74.79
CA GLU A 194 -81.30 30.50 73.45
C GLU A 194 -81.90 31.37 72.33
N LEU A 195 -81.75 30.87 71.08
CA LEU A 195 -82.60 30.92 69.86
C LEU A 195 -81.71 31.19 68.62
N LEU A 196 -81.58 30.33 67.61
CA LEU A 196 -82.54 29.68 66.69
C LEU A 196 -83.40 30.65 65.86
N LEU A 197 -83.56 30.27 64.56
CA LEU A 197 -84.44 30.85 63.52
C LEU A 197 -83.92 32.17 62.90
N SER A 198 -84.06 32.45 61.59
CA SER A 198 -84.67 31.70 60.45
C SER A 198 -84.42 32.42 59.11
N ARG A 199 -85.10 31.97 58.01
CA ARG A 199 -85.47 32.69 56.77
C ARG A 199 -84.50 32.48 55.58
N ASP A 200 -84.72 31.51 54.68
CA ASP A 200 -85.70 31.42 53.55
C ASP A 200 -85.26 32.19 52.28
N PRO A 201 -85.70 31.84 51.04
CA PRO A 201 -85.99 30.50 50.47
C PRO A 201 -85.51 30.34 48.99
N SER A 202 -85.84 29.20 48.35
CA SER A 202 -85.59 28.84 46.93
C SER A 202 -86.38 29.68 45.88
N PRO A 203 -86.16 29.51 44.56
CA PRO A 203 -87.00 28.58 43.76
C PRO A 203 -86.27 27.85 42.57
N PRO A 204 -86.95 26.99 41.76
CA PRO A 204 -86.31 25.84 41.06
C PRO A 204 -86.67 25.68 39.54
N LEU A 205 -86.57 24.44 39.01
CA LEU A 205 -87.09 23.90 37.72
C LEU A 205 -86.19 24.16 36.47
N GLU A 206 -86.13 23.36 35.37
CA GLU A 206 -86.87 22.17 34.85
C GLU A 206 -85.94 21.11 34.18
N PRO A 207 -86.45 19.89 33.82
CA PRO A 207 -85.75 18.85 33.02
C PRO A 207 -86.14 18.90 31.52
N LEU A 208 -85.95 17.77 30.79
CA LEU A 208 -86.32 17.53 29.36
C LEU A 208 -85.38 18.19 28.31
N GLU A 209 -85.16 17.69 27.09
CA GLU A 209 -85.70 16.52 26.36
C GLU A 209 -84.71 16.06 25.24
N ASP A 210 -84.91 14.86 24.67
CA ASP A 210 -84.13 14.31 23.55
C ASP A 210 -84.32 15.08 22.23
N LEU A 211 -83.28 15.11 21.36
CA LEU A 211 -83.34 14.97 19.89
C LEU A 211 -81.91 14.65 19.38
N SER A 212 -81.61 13.48 18.79
CA SER A 212 -82.01 12.95 17.46
C SER A 212 -81.04 13.32 16.32
N GLY A 213 -80.58 12.32 15.55
CA GLY A 213 -79.66 12.44 14.40
C GLY A 213 -78.35 11.67 14.62
N ASP A 214 -78.22 10.36 14.40
CA ASP A 214 -78.43 9.53 13.19
C ASP A 214 -77.24 9.51 12.20
N GLY A 215 -76.99 8.32 11.62
CA GLY A 215 -75.88 7.98 10.72
C GLY A 215 -74.56 7.64 11.47
N GLY A 216 -73.95 6.47 11.35
CA GLY A 216 -74.11 5.34 10.40
C GLY A 216 -72.71 4.78 10.14
N ALA A 217 -72.35 3.60 10.66
CA ALA A 217 -72.54 2.30 10.01
C ALA A 217 -71.63 2.06 8.79
N ALA A 218 -70.43 1.53 9.07
CA ALA A 218 -69.53 0.78 8.17
C ALA A 218 -68.56 -0.01 9.08
N ALA A 219 -68.46 -1.34 9.15
CA ALA A 219 -68.81 -2.43 8.22
C ALA A 219 -68.12 -2.27 6.85
N GLU A 220 -67.30 -3.19 6.35
CA GLU A 220 -66.98 -4.54 6.86
C GLU A 220 -65.62 -5.04 6.31
N ALA A 221 -65.21 -6.20 6.83
CA ALA A 221 -64.12 -7.10 6.46
C ALA A 221 -63.47 -7.03 5.06
N PHE A 222 -62.19 -7.43 4.99
CA PHE A 222 -61.76 -8.47 4.02
C PHE A 222 -60.74 -9.42 4.65
N ALA A 223 -60.74 -10.68 4.20
CA ALA A 223 -60.12 -11.81 4.90
C ALA A 223 -58.87 -12.39 4.20
N HIS A 224 -58.17 -13.26 4.93
CA HIS A 224 -57.32 -14.37 4.49
C HIS A 224 -57.20 -14.61 2.96
N ASN A 225 -55.95 -14.75 2.49
CA ASN A 225 -55.54 -16.07 1.98
C ASN A 225 -54.03 -16.29 2.07
N CYS A 226 -53.62 -17.56 1.96
CA CYS A 226 -52.26 -18.03 2.20
C CYS A 226 -51.35 -17.99 0.96
N ASP A 227 -50.07 -18.22 1.23
CA ASP A 227 -49.05 -18.86 0.39
C ASP A 227 -48.82 -18.33 -1.05
N ASP A 228 -47.59 -17.88 -1.29
CA ASP A 228 -46.90 -18.40 -2.47
C ASP A 228 -45.43 -18.74 -2.16
N SER A 229 -45.02 -19.89 -2.70
CA SER A 229 -43.77 -20.59 -2.39
C SER A 229 -42.65 -20.19 -3.35
N ALA A 230 -41.40 -20.08 -2.87
CA ALA A 230 -40.22 -20.52 -3.64
C ALA A 230 -38.92 -20.52 -2.80
N SER A 231 -38.67 -21.62 -2.08
CA SER A 231 -37.28 -22.02 -1.80
C SER A 231 -36.65 -22.59 -3.07
N ILE A 232 -35.38 -22.25 -3.34
CA ILE A 232 -34.52 -23.08 -4.20
C ILE A 232 -33.47 -23.78 -3.32
N SER A 233 -33.53 -25.10 -3.31
CA SER A 233 -32.67 -25.96 -2.51
C SER A 233 -31.36 -26.29 -3.23
N SER A 234 -30.38 -26.65 -2.40
CA SER A 234 -29.19 -27.47 -2.69
C SER A 234 -29.31 -28.46 -3.86
N PHE A 235 -28.18 -28.70 -4.54
CA PHE A 235 -27.82 -30.04 -4.99
C PHE A 235 -26.47 -30.48 -4.41
N SER A 236 -26.51 -31.63 -3.73
CA SER A 236 -25.34 -32.42 -3.35
C SER A 236 -24.98 -33.40 -4.48
N LEU A 237 -23.77 -33.98 -4.45
CA LEU A 237 -23.54 -35.42 -4.16
C LEU A 237 -22.26 -35.95 -4.83
N GLY A 238 -21.45 -36.69 -4.06
CA GLY A 238 -20.24 -37.36 -4.54
C GLY A 238 -19.56 -38.16 -3.44
N GLY A 239 -20.25 -39.14 -2.86
CA GLY A 239 -19.73 -39.96 -1.76
C GLY A 239 -18.91 -41.17 -2.23
N GLY A 240 -17.95 -41.60 -1.40
CA GLY A 240 -17.20 -42.84 -1.62
C GLY A 240 -16.13 -43.04 -0.54
N ALA A 241 -16.30 -44.04 0.32
CA ALA A 241 -15.37 -44.35 1.40
C ALA A 241 -14.29 -45.36 0.96
N SER A 242 -13.02 -45.08 1.26
CA SER A 242 -11.95 -46.02 1.69
C SER A 242 -10.57 -45.38 1.56
N GLY A 243 -9.67 -45.61 2.53
CA GLY A 243 -8.26 -45.25 2.42
C GLY A 243 -7.64 -44.68 3.70
N SER A 244 -7.01 -45.54 4.49
CA SER A 244 -6.31 -45.19 5.74
C SER A 244 -4.96 -44.50 5.53
N ALA A 245 -4.35 -44.07 6.66
CA ALA A 245 -2.95 -43.63 6.84
C ALA A 245 -2.61 -42.19 6.41
N SER A 246 -1.73 -41.44 7.09
CA SER A 246 -1.12 -41.56 8.43
C SER A 246 -0.45 -40.23 8.82
N LEU A 247 -0.38 -39.90 10.11
CA LEU A 247 0.64 -38.97 10.64
C LEU A 247 2.03 -39.62 10.48
N PRO A 248 3.14 -38.88 10.21
CA PRO A 248 3.73 -38.03 11.27
C PRO A 248 4.56 -36.78 10.86
N ARG A 249 4.47 -35.75 11.72
CA ARG A 249 5.57 -35.12 12.49
C ARG A 249 7.00 -35.07 11.87
N SER A 250 7.43 -33.83 11.60
CA SER A 250 8.81 -33.29 11.77
C SER A 250 10.01 -33.96 11.08
N ARG A 251 10.64 -33.23 10.15
CA ARG A 251 12.11 -33.15 10.06
C ARG A 251 12.58 -31.84 9.40
N HIS A 252 13.40 -31.09 10.15
CA HIS A 252 14.59 -30.34 9.73
C HIS A 252 14.63 -29.80 8.29
N GLY A 253 14.53 -28.48 8.14
CA GLY A 253 15.03 -27.81 6.95
C GLY A 253 16.56 -27.78 6.92
N LEU A 254 17.14 -28.01 5.75
CA LEU A 254 18.51 -27.67 5.38
C LEU A 254 18.49 -27.15 3.93
N SER A 255 19.34 -26.16 3.66
CA SER A 255 19.38 -25.40 2.40
C SER A 255 20.03 -26.21 1.26
N PRO A 256 19.53 -26.15 0.00
CA PRO A 256 20.10 -26.91 -1.11
C PRO A 256 20.55 -26.05 -2.32
N GLU A 257 21.51 -25.11 -2.17
CA GLU A 257 22.01 -24.29 -3.30
C GLU A 257 23.54 -24.08 -3.31
N GLN A 258 24.34 -25.04 -2.83
CA GLN A 258 25.80 -24.85 -2.77
C GLN A 258 26.63 -26.12 -3.10
N GLU A 259 26.32 -26.79 -4.22
CA GLU A 259 27.10 -27.95 -4.70
C GLU A 259 27.22 -28.08 -6.24
N GLU A 260 27.22 -26.97 -7.00
CA GLU A 260 27.39 -26.99 -8.48
C GLU A 260 28.62 -26.22 -9.02
N THR A 261 29.65 -25.98 -8.21
CA THR A 261 30.89 -25.28 -8.65
C THR A 261 32.18 -26.11 -8.57
N ALA A 262 32.11 -27.39 -8.18
CA ALA A 262 33.27 -28.27 -8.05
C ALA A 262 33.52 -29.23 -9.23
N SER A 263 32.64 -29.27 -10.25
CA SER A 263 32.59 -30.35 -11.26
C SER A 263 33.08 -29.97 -12.66
N LEU A 264 33.97 -28.97 -12.78
CA LEU A 264 34.56 -28.53 -14.07
C LEU A 264 36.10 -28.50 -14.08
N VAL A 265 36.76 -29.40 -13.33
CA VAL A 265 38.16 -29.78 -13.62
C VAL A 265 38.17 -31.07 -14.45
N SER A 266 37.59 -30.98 -15.66
CA SER A 266 37.70 -32.03 -16.67
C SER A 266 38.97 -31.80 -17.49
N THR A 267 39.76 -32.86 -17.65
CA THR A 267 41.13 -32.85 -18.16
C THR A 267 41.25 -32.26 -19.58
N GLY A 268 41.61 -30.97 -19.69
CA GLY A 268 41.77 -30.27 -20.97
C GLY A 268 42.95 -29.30 -20.99
N THR A 269 44.09 -29.76 -21.50
CA THR A 269 45.29 -28.98 -21.87
C THR A 269 45.83 -27.95 -20.86
N LEU A 270 46.96 -28.30 -20.21
CA LEU A 270 47.87 -27.34 -19.56
C LEU A 270 48.44 -26.37 -20.61
N VAL A 271 47.84 -25.19 -20.73
CA VAL A 271 48.45 -24.01 -21.36
C VAL A 271 49.17 -23.22 -20.25
N PRO A 272 50.45 -22.83 -20.41
CA PRO A 272 51.14 -22.01 -19.42
C PRO A 272 50.43 -20.67 -19.19
N GLU A 273 50.47 -20.16 -17.96
CA GLU A 273 49.73 -18.98 -17.46
C GLU A 273 49.98 -17.66 -18.23
N GLY A 274 50.91 -17.64 -19.20
CA GLY A 274 51.28 -16.44 -19.98
C GLY A 274 50.48 -16.19 -21.27
N ILE A 275 49.48 -17.00 -21.63
CA ILE A 275 48.75 -16.86 -22.91
C ILE A 275 47.22 -16.96 -22.78
N TYR A 276 46.64 -16.53 -21.66
CA TYR A 276 45.20 -16.29 -21.61
C TYR A 276 44.88 -14.98 -22.34
N LEU A 277 44.56 -15.07 -23.64
CA LEU A 277 43.89 -13.97 -24.35
C LEU A 277 42.39 -14.05 -24.06
N PRO A 278 41.80 -13.05 -23.38
CA PRO A 278 40.35 -13.00 -23.21
C PRO A 278 39.67 -12.85 -24.59
N PRO A 279 38.44 -13.37 -24.78
CA PRO A 279 37.71 -13.24 -26.04
C PRO A 279 37.53 -11.76 -26.45
N PRO A 280 37.47 -11.44 -27.75
CA PRO A 280 37.31 -10.07 -28.22
C PRO A 280 36.07 -9.40 -27.59
N GLY A 281 36.30 -8.28 -26.89
CA GLY A 281 35.27 -7.54 -26.14
C GLY A 281 35.30 -7.74 -24.62
N TYR A 282 36.07 -8.71 -24.11
CA TYR A 282 36.22 -8.94 -22.67
C TYR A 282 37.54 -8.35 -22.15
N GLN A 283 37.45 -7.43 -21.19
CA GLN A 283 38.60 -6.85 -20.51
C GLN A 283 38.85 -7.60 -19.20
N LEU A 284 40.09 -8.01 -18.95
CA LEU A 284 40.52 -8.54 -17.66
C LEU A 284 40.38 -7.44 -16.60
N VAL A 285 39.46 -7.63 -15.65
CA VAL A 285 39.29 -6.75 -14.49
C VAL A 285 40.46 -6.97 -13.55
N PRO A 286 41.25 -5.93 -13.19
CA PRO A 286 42.33 -6.05 -12.22
C PRO A 286 41.83 -6.51 -10.85
N ASP A 287 42.61 -7.33 -10.14
CA ASP A 287 42.22 -7.94 -8.86
C ASP A 287 41.75 -6.91 -7.82
N ASN A 288 42.38 -5.73 -7.77
CA ASN A 288 41.97 -4.66 -6.85
C ASN A 288 40.59 -4.05 -7.17
N GLN A 289 40.19 -4.03 -8.44
CA GLN A 289 38.83 -3.61 -8.84
C GLN A 289 37.82 -4.71 -8.53
N TRP A 290 38.21 -5.98 -8.69
CA TRP A 290 37.39 -7.13 -8.33
C TRP A 290 37.14 -7.20 -6.81
N GLU A 291 38.19 -7.04 -5.99
CA GLU A 291 38.09 -6.94 -4.53
C GLU A 291 37.19 -5.76 -4.11
N GLN A 292 37.34 -4.59 -4.76
CA GLN A 292 36.51 -3.42 -4.46
C GLN A 292 35.03 -3.67 -4.78
N LEU A 293 34.71 -4.24 -5.94
CA LEU A 293 33.35 -4.64 -6.30
C LEU A 293 32.80 -5.72 -5.36
N GLN A 294 33.63 -6.63 -4.87
CA GLN A 294 33.23 -7.66 -3.91
C GLN A 294 32.91 -7.07 -2.53
N VAL A 295 33.64 -6.05 -2.08
CA VAL A 295 33.32 -5.30 -0.86
C VAL A 295 32.04 -4.47 -1.03
N GLU A 296 31.88 -3.79 -2.16
CA GLU A 296 30.68 -3.00 -2.46
C GLU A 296 29.43 -3.89 -2.54
N MET A 297 29.54 -5.07 -3.17
CA MET A 297 28.49 -6.10 -3.17
C MET A 297 28.15 -6.60 -1.76
N GLN A 298 29.14 -6.81 -0.87
CA GLN A 298 28.87 -7.20 0.52
C GLN A 298 28.14 -6.12 1.30
N VAL A 299 28.50 -4.84 1.11
CA VAL A 299 27.83 -3.70 1.75
C VAL A 299 26.38 -3.59 1.27
N LEU A 300 26.14 -3.69 -0.04
CA LEU A 300 24.79 -3.67 -0.62
C LEU A 300 23.96 -4.88 -0.15
N LEU A 301 24.55 -6.08 -0.08
CA LEU A 301 23.87 -7.28 0.44
C LEU A 301 23.45 -7.09 1.91
N ALA A 302 24.34 -6.57 2.74
CA ALA A 302 24.06 -6.28 4.15
C ALA A 302 22.97 -5.19 4.31
N GLN A 303 22.98 -4.17 3.44
CA GLN A 303 21.94 -3.13 3.41
C GLN A 303 20.57 -3.70 3.01
N VAL A 304 20.53 -4.56 1.97
CA VAL A 304 19.30 -5.26 1.56
C VAL A 304 18.77 -6.14 2.69
N GLN A 305 19.61 -6.98 3.31
CA GLN A 305 19.23 -7.83 4.44
C GLN A 305 18.67 -7.02 5.63
N ASN A 306 19.28 -5.88 5.96
CA ASN A 306 18.80 -4.99 7.02
C ASN A 306 17.44 -4.36 6.67
N SER A 307 17.27 -3.88 5.44
CA SER A 307 15.99 -3.34 4.96
C SER A 307 14.88 -4.39 4.95
N GLU A 308 15.20 -5.64 4.59
CA GLU A 308 14.26 -6.76 4.58
C GLU A 308 13.87 -7.16 6.00
N GLN A 309 14.81 -7.14 6.95
CA GLN A 309 14.53 -7.38 8.36
C GLN A 309 13.68 -6.26 9.00
N LEU A 310 13.89 -5.00 8.59
CA LEU A 310 13.03 -3.87 8.98
C LEU A 310 11.61 -4.01 8.41
N LEU A 311 11.47 -4.44 7.14
CA LEU A 311 10.15 -4.70 6.55
C LEU A 311 9.41 -5.83 7.28
N ARG A 312 10.11 -6.92 7.64
CA ARG A 312 9.52 -8.01 8.46
C ARG A 312 9.05 -7.54 9.83
N THR A 313 9.82 -6.69 10.53
CA THR A 313 9.40 -6.17 11.85
C THR A 313 8.24 -5.19 11.72
N LEU A 314 8.27 -4.28 10.73
CA LEU A 314 7.15 -3.38 10.45
C LEU A 314 5.86 -4.16 10.11
N GLN A 315 5.94 -5.16 9.24
CA GLN A 315 4.81 -6.04 8.93
C GLN A 315 4.22 -6.69 10.20
N GLY A 316 5.09 -7.20 11.08
CA GLY A 316 4.67 -7.75 12.38
C GLY A 316 3.97 -6.72 13.27
N THR A 317 4.46 -5.47 13.34
CA THR A 317 3.80 -4.42 14.12
C THR A 317 2.44 -4.00 13.54
N VAL A 318 2.30 -3.98 12.21
CA VAL A 318 1.02 -3.67 11.53
C VAL A 318 0.00 -4.77 11.80
N SER A 319 0.38 -6.04 11.68
CA SER A 319 -0.53 -7.16 12.02
C SER A 319 -0.98 -7.13 13.49
N GLN A 320 -0.07 -6.85 14.44
CA GLN A 320 -0.43 -6.71 15.85
C GLN A 320 -1.34 -5.50 16.12
N ALA A 321 -1.12 -4.37 15.43
CA ALA A 321 -2.01 -3.20 15.55
C ALA A 321 -3.40 -3.51 14.98
N GLN A 322 -3.47 -4.20 13.84
CA GLN A 322 -4.72 -4.65 13.22
C GLN A 322 -5.51 -5.60 14.13
N GLU A 323 -4.85 -6.58 14.76
CA GLU A 323 -5.49 -7.49 15.74
C GLU A 323 -6.06 -6.73 16.95
N ARG A 324 -5.33 -5.74 17.49
CA ARG A 324 -5.81 -4.89 18.59
C ARG A 324 -7.04 -4.07 18.21
N VAL A 325 -7.03 -3.45 17.03
CA VAL A 325 -8.19 -2.69 16.52
C VAL A 325 -9.39 -3.61 16.30
N GLN A 326 -9.19 -4.83 15.78
CA GLN A 326 -10.26 -5.82 15.64
C GLN A 326 -10.86 -6.24 16.99
N LEU A 327 -10.03 -6.44 18.02
CA LEU A 327 -10.49 -6.72 19.39
C LEU A 327 -11.30 -5.55 19.96
N GLN A 328 -10.79 -4.32 19.88
CA GLN A 328 -11.53 -3.14 20.37
C GLN A 328 -12.85 -2.92 19.63
N MET A 329 -12.88 -3.14 18.31
CA MET A 329 -14.13 -3.10 17.52
C MET A 329 -15.12 -4.18 17.96
N ALA A 330 -14.66 -5.38 18.30
CA ALA A 330 -15.50 -6.46 18.81
C ALA A 330 -16.05 -6.15 20.22
N GLU A 331 -15.23 -5.61 21.11
CA GLU A 331 -15.63 -5.15 22.46
C GLU A 331 -16.63 -3.99 22.40
N LEU A 332 -16.42 -3.02 21.52
CA LEU A 332 -17.36 -1.92 21.31
C LEU A 332 -18.71 -2.45 20.75
N ALA A 333 -18.66 -3.41 19.82
CA ALA A 333 -19.87 -4.01 19.25
C ALA A 333 -20.65 -4.87 20.25
N THR A 334 -19.99 -5.56 21.20
CA THR A 334 -20.68 -6.29 22.28
C THR A 334 -21.24 -5.33 23.31
N SER A 335 -20.47 -4.32 23.72
CA SER A 335 -20.93 -3.24 24.62
C SER A 335 -22.18 -2.54 24.07
N HIS A 336 -22.16 -2.14 22.79
CA HIS A 336 -23.33 -1.53 22.13
C HIS A 336 -24.55 -2.45 22.10
N LYS A 337 -24.37 -3.76 21.86
CA LYS A 337 -25.49 -4.73 21.94
C LYS A 337 -26.05 -4.85 23.35
N CYS A 338 -25.20 -4.91 24.37
CA CYS A 338 -25.62 -4.95 25.78
C CYS A 338 -26.38 -3.67 26.17
N LEU A 339 -25.87 -2.49 25.82
CA LEU A 339 -26.55 -1.21 26.05
C LEU A 339 -27.88 -1.12 25.29
N SER A 340 -27.94 -1.57 24.04
CA SER A 340 -29.17 -1.61 23.25
C SER A 340 -30.23 -2.51 23.88
N HIS A 341 -29.85 -3.68 24.38
CA HIS A 341 -30.76 -4.57 25.13
C HIS A 341 -31.23 -3.93 26.44
N GLU A 342 -30.35 -3.26 27.18
CA GLU A 342 -30.69 -2.61 28.45
C GLU A 342 -31.61 -1.40 28.25
N VAL A 343 -31.36 -0.58 27.22
CA VAL A 343 -32.26 0.51 26.81
C VAL A 343 -33.62 -0.05 26.39
N LYS A 344 -33.66 -1.16 25.63
CA LYS A 344 -34.93 -1.82 25.27
C LYS A 344 -35.68 -2.32 26.51
N ARG A 345 -34.99 -2.99 27.43
CA ARG A 345 -35.54 -3.48 28.71
C ARG A 345 -36.10 -2.34 29.56
N LEU A 346 -35.34 -1.26 29.72
CA LEU A 346 -35.78 -0.05 30.42
C LEU A 346 -36.94 0.65 29.70
N THR A 347 -37.00 0.61 28.37
CA THR A 347 -38.12 1.16 27.60
C THR A 347 -39.40 0.34 27.80
N GLU A 348 -39.29 -0.99 27.78
CA GLU A 348 -40.39 -1.91 28.08
C GLU A 348 -40.87 -1.77 29.53
N GLU A 349 -39.95 -1.61 30.49
CA GLU A 349 -40.26 -1.33 31.90
C GLU A 349 -40.97 0.02 32.07
N ASN A 350 -40.48 1.09 31.43
CA ASN A 350 -41.14 2.40 31.42
C ASN A 350 -42.51 2.37 30.71
N GLN A 351 -42.67 1.58 29.65
CA GLN A 351 -43.97 1.37 29.01
C GLN A 351 -44.93 0.59 29.91
N GLY A 352 -44.44 -0.43 30.64
CA GLY A 352 -45.21 -1.14 31.66
C GLY A 352 -45.69 -0.20 32.77
N LEU A 353 -44.78 0.60 33.36
CA LEU A 353 -45.12 1.62 34.36
C LEU A 353 -46.09 2.69 33.83
N ARG A 354 -46.04 3.01 32.53
CA ARG A 354 -47.01 3.90 31.84
C ARG A 354 -48.31 3.24 31.41
N ALA A 355 -48.41 1.90 31.43
CA ALA A 355 -49.63 1.15 31.13
C ALA A 355 -50.37 0.74 32.41
N GLU A 356 -49.63 0.52 33.50
CA GLU A 356 -50.14 0.44 34.87
C GLU A 356 -50.68 1.82 35.36
N GLN A 357 -50.25 2.93 34.74
CA GLN A 357 -51.00 4.19 34.79
C GLN A 357 -52.08 4.22 33.68
N PRO A 358 -53.37 4.30 34.01
CA PRO A 358 -54.43 4.43 33.01
C PRO A 358 -54.37 5.81 32.31
N PRO A 359 -54.99 5.97 31.13
CA PRO A 359 -54.92 7.22 30.39
C PRO A 359 -55.70 8.34 31.09
N SER A 360 -54.98 9.24 31.77
CA SER A 360 -55.49 10.59 32.05
C SER A 360 -55.53 11.38 30.74
N SER A 361 -56.71 11.90 30.41
CA SER A 361 -56.98 12.55 29.14
C SER A 361 -56.44 13.98 29.08
N SER A 362 -55.99 14.37 27.89
CA SER A 362 -55.61 15.73 27.51
C SER A 362 -56.85 16.48 26.96
N PRO A 363 -56.87 17.82 26.84
CA PRO A 363 -56.45 18.84 27.81
C PRO A 363 -57.53 19.93 28.00
N ARG A 364 -57.96 20.23 29.24
CA ARG A 364 -58.61 21.53 29.51
C ARG A 364 -58.54 21.98 30.97
N GLY A 365 -57.76 23.05 31.17
CA GLY A 365 -58.15 24.21 31.97
C GLY A 365 -58.57 24.01 33.41
N LEU A 366 -57.58 24.08 34.31
CA LEU A 366 -57.67 24.49 35.72
C LEU A 366 -58.46 23.55 36.66
N GLU A 367 -57.98 23.48 37.91
CA GLU A 367 -58.70 22.91 39.06
C GLU A 367 -58.96 21.40 39.06
N GLN A 368 -57.89 20.60 39.07
CA GLN A 368 -57.80 19.42 39.95
C GLN A 368 -56.34 18.96 40.12
N ASP A 369 -55.72 19.44 41.18
CA ASP A 369 -54.48 18.92 41.71
C ASP A 369 -54.78 17.68 42.58
N GLU A 370 -55.03 16.54 41.95
CA GLU A 370 -55.04 15.23 42.64
C GLU A 370 -53.61 14.65 42.76
N GLY A 371 -52.59 15.51 42.74
CA GLY A 371 -51.19 15.20 42.97
C GLY A 371 -50.85 15.04 44.46
N GLN A 372 -51.63 14.22 45.18
CA GLN A 372 -51.51 13.98 46.62
C GLN A 372 -51.63 15.26 47.48
N GLU A 373 -52.76 15.42 48.18
CA GLU A 373 -52.71 16.11 49.47
C GLU A 373 -51.69 15.36 50.35
N GLU A 374 -50.45 15.86 50.41
CA GLU A 374 -49.52 15.55 51.49
C GLU A 374 -50.12 16.19 52.74
N LEU A 375 -51.07 15.45 53.35
CA LEU A 375 -51.92 15.86 54.45
C LEU A 375 -51.11 16.68 55.44
N LEU A 376 -51.39 17.99 55.50
CA LEU A 376 -50.70 18.96 56.35
C LEU A 376 -50.54 18.32 57.74
N PRO A 377 -49.31 18.01 58.18
CA PRO A 377 -49.08 17.00 59.20
C PRO A 377 -49.84 17.33 60.48
N GLY A 378 -50.92 16.58 60.72
CA GLY A 378 -51.91 16.87 61.77
C GLY A 378 -51.32 16.79 63.18
N SER A 379 -50.16 16.13 63.31
CA SER A 379 -49.34 16.15 64.52
C SER A 379 -47.95 16.77 64.30
N LEU A 380 -47.45 17.44 65.35
CA LEU A 380 -46.07 17.90 65.43
C LEU A 380 -45.03 16.78 65.26
N LEU A 381 -45.42 15.51 65.43
CA LEU A 381 -44.54 14.35 65.27
C LEU A 381 -44.31 14.04 63.78
N GLU A 382 -45.36 14.08 62.96
CA GLU A 382 -45.30 13.85 61.51
C GLU A 382 -44.49 14.94 60.82
N LEU A 383 -44.72 16.22 61.15
CA LEU A 383 -43.92 17.34 60.63
C LEU A 383 -42.42 17.16 60.93
N ARG A 384 -42.09 16.69 62.15
CA ARG A 384 -40.70 16.43 62.55
C ARG A 384 -40.07 15.24 61.82
N GLN A 385 -40.86 14.28 61.39
CA GLN A 385 -40.40 13.15 60.57
C GLN A 385 -40.23 13.57 59.11
N LEU A 386 -41.17 14.35 58.55
CA LEU A 386 -41.11 14.88 57.19
C LEU A 386 -39.89 15.79 57.02
N VAL A 387 -39.69 16.77 57.90
CA VAL A 387 -38.50 17.64 57.90
C VAL A 387 -37.19 16.85 58.04
N ARG A 388 -37.20 15.72 58.77
CA ARG A 388 -36.01 14.87 58.87
C ARG A 388 -35.76 14.09 57.58
N ARG A 389 -36.80 13.61 56.89
CA ARG A 389 -36.70 12.96 55.57
C ARG A 389 -36.22 13.96 54.51
N THR A 390 -36.87 15.10 54.34
CA THR A 390 -36.45 16.09 53.33
C THR A 390 -35.02 16.61 53.57
N GLN A 391 -34.57 16.72 54.82
CA GLN A 391 -33.15 16.99 55.13
C GLN A 391 -32.19 15.84 54.82
N GLN A 392 -32.64 14.58 54.89
CA GLN A 392 -31.87 13.40 54.46
C GLN A 392 -31.82 13.31 52.94
N ASP A 393 -32.94 13.53 52.26
CA ASP A 393 -33.08 13.48 50.81
C ASP A 393 -32.28 14.61 50.15
N ALA A 394 -32.35 15.84 50.68
CA ALA A 394 -31.51 16.95 50.23
C ALA A 394 -30.00 16.67 50.37
N ARG A 395 -29.58 15.98 51.43
CA ARG A 395 -28.17 15.55 51.61
C ARG A 395 -27.78 14.45 50.63
N ALA A 396 -28.67 13.49 50.37
CA ALA A 396 -28.44 12.44 49.39
C ALA A 396 -28.33 13.01 47.96
N HIS A 397 -29.20 13.96 47.59
CA HIS A 397 -29.11 14.68 46.32
C HIS A 397 -27.82 15.52 46.21
N GLN A 398 -27.42 16.22 47.28
CA GLN A 398 -26.16 16.95 47.29
C GLN A 398 -24.95 16.01 47.10
N GLN A 399 -24.92 14.87 47.80
CA GLN A 399 -23.86 13.86 47.63
C GLN A 399 -23.83 13.27 46.22
N ALA A 400 -25.01 13.00 45.63
CA ALA A 400 -25.10 12.54 44.25
C ALA A 400 -24.53 13.57 43.26
N GLN A 401 -24.86 14.85 43.43
CA GLN A 401 -24.32 15.95 42.62
C GLN A 401 -22.81 16.13 42.81
N GLU A 402 -22.29 16.00 44.03
CA GLU A 402 -20.85 16.04 44.32
C GLU A 402 -20.11 14.88 43.64
N HIS A 403 -20.66 13.66 43.67
CA HIS A 403 -20.11 12.51 42.96
C HIS A 403 -20.20 12.65 41.43
N GLU A 404 -21.28 13.21 40.90
CA GLU A 404 -21.43 13.48 39.46
C GLU A 404 -20.44 14.55 38.98
N ALA A 405 -20.28 15.64 39.74
CA ALA A 405 -19.28 16.66 39.46
C ALA A 405 -17.85 16.10 39.52
N GLU A 406 -17.55 15.19 40.45
CA GLU A 406 -16.23 14.54 40.53
C GLU A 406 -15.99 13.57 39.36
N ARG A 407 -17.02 12.82 38.94
CA ARG A 407 -16.94 11.99 37.71
C ARG A 407 -16.63 12.84 36.48
N LEU A 408 -17.34 13.95 36.31
CA LEU A 408 -17.10 14.88 35.20
C LEU A 408 -15.72 15.53 35.26
N ARG A 409 -15.18 15.84 36.46
CA ARG A 409 -13.79 16.31 36.62
C ARG A 409 -12.78 15.27 36.16
N ILE A 410 -12.95 14.01 36.56
CA ILE A 410 -12.08 12.91 36.14
C ILE A 410 -12.14 12.75 34.61
N GLU A 411 -13.34 12.73 34.03
CA GLU A 411 -13.54 12.65 32.58
C GLU A 411 -12.89 13.82 31.82
N ILE A 412 -13.02 15.06 32.32
CA ILE A 412 -12.35 16.22 31.74
C ILE A 412 -10.82 16.09 31.80
N VAL A 413 -10.26 15.50 32.86
CA VAL A 413 -8.81 15.25 32.96
C VAL A 413 -8.37 14.17 31.98
N THR A 414 -9.06 13.02 31.91
CA THR A 414 -8.69 11.94 30.98
C THR A 414 -8.82 12.36 29.51
N LEU A 415 -9.83 13.17 29.17
CA LEU A 415 -9.97 13.74 27.82
C LEU A 415 -8.88 14.77 27.49
N ARG A 416 -8.35 15.50 28.47
CA ARG A 416 -7.20 16.40 28.28
C ARG A 416 -5.90 15.63 28.09
N GLU A 417 -5.65 14.61 28.91
CA GLU A 417 -4.48 13.74 28.78
C GLU A 417 -4.46 13.05 27.41
N ALA A 418 -5.60 12.52 26.96
CA ALA A 418 -5.74 11.93 25.62
C ALA A 418 -5.53 12.96 24.49
N LEU A 419 -6.00 14.20 24.66
CA LEU A 419 -5.77 15.28 23.69
C LEU A 419 -4.28 15.69 23.66
N GLU A 420 -3.62 15.79 24.81
CA GLU A 420 -2.20 16.10 24.90
C GLU A 420 -1.35 14.99 24.25
N GLU A 421 -1.64 13.72 24.51
CA GLU A 421 -1.00 12.57 23.87
C GLU A 421 -1.20 12.56 22.34
N GLU A 422 -2.42 12.81 21.86
CA GLU A 422 -2.74 12.95 20.43
C GLU A 422 -1.99 14.13 19.79
N THR A 423 -1.85 15.27 20.47
CA THR A 423 -1.05 16.41 19.95
C THR A 423 0.45 16.08 19.91
N ALA A 424 0.98 15.34 20.88
CA ALA A 424 2.36 14.89 20.89
C ALA A 424 2.63 13.86 19.78
N ALA A 425 1.70 12.93 19.55
CA ALA A 425 1.75 11.96 18.45
C ALA A 425 1.74 12.67 17.08
N ARG A 426 0.85 13.66 16.89
CA ARG A 426 0.82 14.49 15.67
C ARG A 426 2.12 15.26 15.45
N ALA A 427 2.65 15.93 16.48
CA ALA A 427 3.92 16.65 16.38
C ALA A 427 5.10 15.71 16.03
N SER A 428 5.10 14.48 16.55
CA SER A 428 6.09 13.45 16.20
C SER A 428 5.99 13.03 14.72
N LEU A 429 4.78 12.77 14.23
CA LEU A 429 4.53 12.40 12.82
C LEU A 429 4.84 13.55 11.86
N GLU A 430 4.51 14.79 12.21
CA GLU A 430 4.89 15.98 11.43
C GLU A 430 6.41 16.16 11.38
N GLY A 431 7.12 15.89 12.49
CA GLY A 431 8.57 15.85 12.55
C GLY A 431 9.18 14.80 11.62
N GLN A 432 8.65 13.58 11.64
CA GLN A 432 9.08 12.50 10.75
C GLN A 432 8.81 12.83 9.27
N LEU A 433 7.62 13.36 8.95
CA LEU A 433 7.26 13.80 7.61
C LEU A 433 8.17 14.93 7.11
N ARG A 434 8.59 15.83 8.00
CA ARG A 434 9.56 16.88 7.69
C ARG A 434 10.94 16.30 7.37
N VAL A 435 11.45 15.37 8.18
CA VAL A 435 12.72 14.67 7.90
C VAL A 435 12.66 13.95 6.55
N GLN A 436 11.57 13.23 6.27
CA GLN A 436 11.36 12.58 4.96
C GLN A 436 11.33 13.57 3.78
N ARG A 437 10.77 14.78 3.98
CA ARG A 437 10.81 15.87 2.98
C ARG A 437 12.22 16.43 2.78
N GLU A 438 13.01 16.55 3.84
CA GLU A 438 14.40 17.02 3.78
C GLU A 438 15.31 15.94 3.13
N GLU A 439 15.12 14.66 3.45
CA GLU A 439 15.78 13.51 2.81
C GLU A 439 15.45 13.40 1.31
N THR A 440 14.17 13.47 0.94
CA THR A 440 13.77 13.43 -0.48
C THR A 440 14.28 14.64 -1.28
N ALA A 441 14.29 15.85 -0.69
CA ALA A 441 14.91 17.00 -1.31
C ALA A 441 16.43 16.83 -1.49
N SER A 442 17.11 16.23 -0.50
CA SER A 442 18.54 15.89 -0.58
C SER A 442 18.82 14.88 -1.70
N LEU A 443 18.04 13.81 -1.80
CA LEU A 443 18.12 12.82 -2.88
C LEU A 443 17.88 13.44 -4.26
N CYS A 444 16.92 14.36 -4.39
CA CYS A 444 16.71 15.12 -5.62
C CYS A 444 17.94 15.98 -5.98
N SER A 445 18.55 16.68 -5.02
CA SER A 445 19.75 17.49 -5.23
C SER A 445 20.94 16.61 -5.65
N LEU A 446 21.19 15.50 -4.95
CA LEU A 446 22.27 14.55 -5.27
C LEU A 446 22.09 13.96 -6.67
N ARG A 447 20.85 13.62 -7.05
CA ARG A 447 20.53 13.14 -8.40
C ARG A 447 20.86 14.20 -9.46
N MET A 448 20.50 15.46 -9.24
CA MET A 448 20.83 16.55 -10.18
C MET A 448 22.35 16.77 -10.30
N GLU A 449 23.11 16.64 -9.21
CA GLU A 449 24.57 16.70 -9.24
C GLU A 449 25.17 15.51 -10.01
N MET A 450 24.66 14.29 -9.81
CA MET A 450 25.11 13.10 -10.53
C MET A 450 24.82 13.21 -12.04
N GLU A 451 23.61 13.63 -12.43
CA GLU A 451 23.23 13.84 -13.84
C GLU A 451 24.14 14.93 -14.48
N ARG A 452 24.43 16.01 -13.74
CA ARG A 452 25.36 17.06 -14.17
C ARG A 452 26.79 16.53 -14.36
N VAL A 453 27.34 15.78 -13.40
CA VAL A 453 28.70 15.21 -13.50
C VAL A 453 28.80 14.23 -14.66
N GLN A 454 27.79 13.38 -14.86
CA GLN A 454 27.77 12.42 -15.98
C GLN A 454 27.63 13.12 -17.34
N GLN A 455 26.90 14.23 -17.42
CA GLN A 455 26.84 15.06 -18.62
C GLN A 455 28.18 15.78 -18.89
N GLU A 456 28.91 16.22 -17.86
CA GLU A 456 30.25 16.78 -18.02
C GLU A 456 31.29 15.73 -18.44
N GLN A 457 31.23 14.52 -17.88
CA GLN A 457 32.10 13.40 -18.27
C GLN A 457 31.87 12.96 -19.73
N SER A 458 30.61 12.75 -20.15
CA SER A 458 30.30 12.37 -21.53
C SER A 458 30.66 13.48 -22.54
N LYS A 459 30.47 14.75 -22.17
CA LYS A 459 30.95 15.88 -22.98
C LYS A 459 32.47 15.91 -23.08
N ALA A 460 33.20 15.67 -21.99
CA ALA A 460 34.66 15.61 -21.98
C ALA A 460 35.19 14.48 -22.90
N GLN A 461 34.64 13.27 -22.79
CA GLN A 461 34.97 12.14 -23.66
C GLN A 461 34.77 12.46 -25.15
N LEU A 462 33.66 13.13 -25.50
CA LEU A 462 33.40 13.57 -26.87
C LEU A 462 34.40 14.64 -27.34
N THR A 463 34.77 15.61 -26.48
CA THR A 463 35.78 16.61 -26.84
C THR A 463 37.17 16.01 -27.01
N ASP A 464 37.54 15.03 -26.19
CA ASP A 464 38.82 14.34 -26.27
C ASP A 464 38.91 13.53 -27.56
N LEU A 465 37.88 12.73 -27.89
CA LEU A 465 37.79 11.99 -29.15
C LEU A 465 37.85 12.92 -30.37
N LEU A 466 37.14 14.05 -30.35
CA LEU A 466 37.20 15.05 -31.43
C LEU A 466 38.60 15.68 -31.55
N SER A 467 39.32 15.89 -30.44
CA SER A 467 40.70 16.39 -30.46
C SER A 467 41.67 15.35 -31.05
N GLU A 468 41.48 14.07 -30.73
CA GLU A 468 42.30 12.98 -31.22
C GLU A 468 42.09 12.75 -32.73
N GLN A 469 40.84 12.79 -33.21
CA GLN A 469 40.53 12.69 -34.63
C GLN A 469 41.08 13.89 -35.43
N ARG A 470 41.06 15.11 -34.86
CA ARG A 470 41.74 16.28 -35.45
C ARG A 470 43.26 16.09 -35.51
N ALA A 471 43.87 15.56 -34.46
CA ALA A 471 45.30 15.26 -34.45
C ALA A 471 45.68 14.18 -35.48
N LYS A 472 44.84 13.15 -35.66
CA LYS A 472 44.99 12.12 -36.71
C LYS A 472 44.90 12.74 -38.11
N MET A 473 43.89 13.59 -38.36
CA MET A 473 43.76 14.32 -39.63
C MET A 473 45.01 15.15 -39.95
N LEU A 474 45.51 15.93 -38.99
CA LEU A 474 46.70 16.78 -39.19
C LEU A 474 47.98 15.96 -39.47
N ARG A 475 48.13 14.78 -38.85
CA ARG A 475 49.24 13.87 -39.16
C ARG A 475 49.13 13.31 -40.58
N LEU A 476 47.96 12.77 -40.94
CA LEU A 476 47.71 12.24 -42.29
C LEU A 476 47.86 13.32 -43.37
N GLN A 477 47.50 14.57 -43.07
CA GLN A 477 47.74 15.69 -43.97
C GLN A 477 49.24 15.97 -44.15
N ALA A 478 50.03 16.01 -43.07
CA ALA A 478 51.48 16.19 -43.18
C ALA A 478 52.18 15.00 -43.90
N GLU A 479 51.71 13.77 -43.67
CA GLU A 479 52.17 12.58 -44.39
C GLU A 479 51.82 12.65 -45.90
N LEU A 480 50.63 13.16 -46.25
CA LEU A 480 50.25 13.41 -47.63
C LEU A 480 51.12 14.51 -48.28
N GLU A 481 51.28 15.66 -47.62
CA GLU A 481 52.10 16.77 -48.11
C GLU A 481 53.57 16.36 -48.35
N THR A 482 54.14 15.57 -47.42
CA THR A 482 55.50 15.01 -47.60
C THR A 482 55.58 13.97 -48.71
N SER A 483 54.58 13.10 -48.85
CA SER A 483 54.49 12.13 -49.96
C SER A 483 54.38 12.83 -51.31
N GLU A 484 53.52 13.84 -51.44
CA GLU A 484 53.41 14.65 -52.65
C GLU A 484 54.71 15.41 -52.96
N GLN A 485 55.40 15.94 -51.94
CA GLN A 485 56.68 16.61 -52.13
C GLN A 485 57.74 15.63 -52.67
N VAL A 486 57.87 14.44 -52.08
CA VAL A 486 58.77 13.38 -52.58
C VAL A 486 58.41 12.96 -54.01
N GLN A 487 57.13 12.92 -54.38
CA GLN A 487 56.71 12.66 -55.75
C GLN A 487 57.11 13.79 -56.72
N ARG A 488 56.90 15.06 -56.35
CA ARG A 488 57.34 16.23 -57.14
C ARG A 488 58.85 16.21 -57.35
N ASP A 489 59.60 15.89 -56.30
CA ASP A 489 61.05 15.83 -56.30
C ASP A 489 61.58 14.67 -57.16
N PHE A 490 60.94 13.49 -57.10
CA PHE A 490 61.25 12.38 -58.00
C PHE A 490 60.97 12.72 -59.48
N VAL A 491 59.85 13.38 -59.78
CA VAL A 491 59.53 13.84 -61.14
C VAL A 491 60.59 14.83 -61.63
N ARG A 492 60.93 15.86 -60.85
CA ARG A 492 62.00 16.83 -61.16
C ARG A 492 63.34 16.15 -61.42
N LEU A 493 63.76 15.24 -60.54
CA LEU A 493 65.00 14.48 -60.69
C LEU A 493 65.00 13.64 -61.98
N SER A 494 63.88 12.96 -62.27
CA SER A 494 63.73 12.14 -63.49
C SER A 494 63.82 12.98 -64.77
N GLN A 495 63.21 14.17 -64.79
CA GLN A 495 63.28 15.11 -65.91
C GLN A 495 64.69 15.66 -66.09
N ALA A 496 65.36 16.08 -65.01
CA ALA A 496 66.74 16.56 -65.04
C ALA A 496 67.71 15.47 -65.55
N LEU A 497 67.54 14.22 -65.09
CA LEU A 497 68.29 13.07 -65.59
C LEU A 497 68.04 12.84 -67.09
N GLN A 498 66.77 12.87 -67.53
CA GLN A 498 66.39 12.69 -68.93
C GLN A 498 67.00 13.78 -69.83
N VAL A 499 67.03 15.04 -69.38
CA VAL A 499 67.71 16.14 -70.09
C VAL A 499 69.23 15.93 -70.14
N ARG A 500 69.88 15.50 -69.06
CA ARG A 500 71.33 15.17 -69.08
C ARG A 500 71.64 14.02 -70.03
N LEU A 501 70.84 12.95 -70.03
CA LEU A 501 70.99 11.81 -70.95
C LEU A 501 70.81 12.23 -72.41
N GLU A 502 69.84 13.09 -72.71
CA GLU A 502 69.61 13.60 -74.06
C GLU A 502 70.74 14.54 -74.53
N ARG A 503 71.30 15.37 -73.65
CA ARG A 503 72.52 16.16 -73.95
C ARG A 503 73.73 15.26 -74.26
N ILE A 504 73.91 14.17 -73.52
CA ILE A 504 74.97 13.17 -73.79
C ILE A 504 74.74 12.51 -75.15
N ARG A 505 73.48 12.17 -75.50
CA ARG A 505 73.12 11.60 -76.80
C ARG A 505 73.41 12.55 -77.98
N GLN A 506 73.36 13.85 -77.75
CA GLN A 506 73.61 14.91 -78.74
C GLN A 506 75.08 15.38 -78.79
N ALA A 507 75.96 14.88 -77.92
CA ALA A 507 77.36 15.30 -77.89
C ALA A 507 78.17 14.70 -79.06
N GLU A 508 78.90 15.55 -79.77
CA GLU A 508 79.69 15.16 -80.96
C GLU A 508 81.12 14.71 -80.60
N SER A 509 81.53 14.84 -79.34
CA SER A 509 82.87 14.49 -78.87
C SER A 509 82.92 13.95 -77.43
N LEU A 510 83.93 13.12 -77.13
CA LEU A 510 84.12 12.55 -75.79
C LEU A 510 84.46 13.60 -74.72
N GLU A 511 85.05 14.74 -75.10
CA GLU A 511 85.34 15.85 -74.19
C GLU A 511 84.06 16.58 -73.76
N GLN A 512 83.10 16.75 -74.67
CA GLN A 512 81.76 17.28 -74.33
C GLN A 512 81.01 16.34 -73.39
N VAL A 513 81.06 15.01 -73.62
CA VAL A 513 80.44 14.03 -72.72
C VAL A 513 81.05 14.10 -71.32
N ARG A 514 82.38 14.20 -71.20
CA ARG A 514 83.04 14.39 -69.90
C ARG A 514 82.59 15.68 -69.21
N SER A 515 82.55 16.81 -69.93
CA SER A 515 82.06 18.08 -69.39
C SER A 515 80.63 18.00 -68.85
N ILE A 516 79.72 17.28 -69.52
CA ILE A 516 78.33 17.08 -69.06
C ILE A 516 78.26 16.14 -67.84
N MET A 517 79.18 15.18 -67.72
CA MET A 517 79.28 14.30 -66.54
C MET A 517 79.96 14.98 -65.34
N ASP A 518 80.87 15.92 -65.60
CA ASP A 518 81.56 16.73 -64.58
C ASP A 518 80.68 17.91 -64.09
N GLU A 519 79.56 18.23 -64.75
CA GLU A 519 78.51 19.08 -64.16
C GLU A 519 78.04 18.46 -62.84
N ALA A 520 78.09 19.26 -61.77
CA ALA A 520 77.92 18.82 -60.37
C ALA A 520 76.89 17.67 -60.19
N PRO A 521 77.23 16.61 -59.44
CA PRO A 521 76.30 15.53 -59.17
C PRO A 521 75.04 16.07 -58.50
N LEU A 522 73.87 15.62 -58.95
CA LEU A 522 72.57 15.96 -58.36
C LEU A 522 72.50 15.38 -56.93
N ARG A 523 73.00 16.15 -55.95
CA ARG A 523 73.07 15.77 -54.53
C ARG A 523 71.86 16.26 -53.74
N ASP A 524 71.28 17.37 -54.17
CA ASP A 524 70.04 17.93 -53.64
C ASP A 524 69.10 18.26 -54.81
N VAL A 525 67.80 18.17 -54.58
CA VAL A 525 66.77 18.49 -55.58
C VAL A 525 66.65 20.01 -55.75
N GLY A 526 67.04 20.80 -54.75
CA GLY A 526 67.12 22.26 -54.82
C GLY A 526 68.15 22.81 -55.82
N ASP A 527 69.10 21.99 -56.30
CA ASP A 527 70.07 22.37 -57.32
C ASP A 527 69.49 22.32 -58.76
N ILE A 528 68.30 21.73 -58.93
CA ILE A 528 67.61 21.67 -60.22
C ILE A 528 66.93 23.01 -60.48
N LYS A 529 67.50 23.80 -61.40
CA LYS A 529 66.87 25.06 -61.85
C LYS A 529 65.51 24.76 -62.47
N ASP A 530 64.45 25.29 -61.86
CA ASP A 530 63.13 25.39 -62.49
C ASP A 530 63.25 26.16 -63.82
N THR A 531 62.79 25.53 -64.91
CA THR A 531 62.75 26.08 -66.28
C THR A 531 61.32 26.29 -66.74
#